data_AF-G3EET6-F1
#
_entry.id   AF-G3EET6-F1
#
_cell.length_a   1.000
_cell.length_b   1.000
_cell.length_c   1.000
_cell.angle_alpha   90.00
_cell.angle_beta   90.00
_cell.angle_gamma   90.00
#
_symmetry.space_group_name_H-M   'P 1'
#
loop_
_entity.id
_entity.type
_entity.pdbx_description
1 polymer ?
#
loop_
_entity_poly.entity_id
_entity_poly.type
_entity_poly.pdbx_seq_one_letter_code
_entity_poly.pdbx_strand_id
1 'polypeptide(L)'
;FVCRYHGWAYNIAGELVSVPMEERAYHNEIDKSQWGPRQVPRIHNYKGFYFGTWDDDAPSFEEYLGDMAWYFDAMADRYDDGLELVPGATKWVIDANWKAPAEH
;
A
#
# COMPACT_ATOMS: atom_id res chain seq x y z
N PHE A 1 -3.39 10.66 10.05
CA PHE A 1 -4.05 11.26 8.88
C PHE A 1 -5.38 11.86 9.28
N VAL A 2 -5.76 13.04 8.78
CA VAL A 2 -7.04 13.68 9.12
C VAL A 2 -7.81 13.99 7.85
N CYS A 3 -9.05 13.48 7.75
CA CYS A 3 -9.93 13.75 6.63
C CYS A 3 -10.31 15.23 6.59
N ARG A 4 -10.10 15.88 5.43
CA ARG A 4 -10.35 17.32 5.25
C ARG A 4 -11.83 17.70 5.18
N TYR A 5 -12.73 16.72 5.03
CA TYR A 5 -14.16 16.98 4.95
C TYR A 5 -14.78 17.17 6.33
N HIS A 6 -14.78 16.11 7.16
CA HIS A 6 -15.43 16.12 8.47
C HIS A 6 -14.47 15.81 9.62
N GLY A 7 -13.16 15.84 9.40
CA GLY A 7 -12.17 15.77 10.47
C GLY A 7 -11.98 14.41 11.13
N TRP A 8 -12.51 13.31 10.58
CA TRP A 8 -12.17 11.96 11.06
C TRP A 8 -10.64 11.76 11.00
N ALA A 9 -10.06 11.32 12.10
CA ALA A 9 -8.63 11.16 12.25
C ALA A 9 -8.26 9.68 12.43
N TYR A 10 -7.23 9.27 11.70
CA TYR A 10 -6.70 7.92 11.67
C TYR A 10 -5.24 7.91 12.10
N ASN A 11 -4.81 6.87 12.82
CA ASN A 11 -3.38 6.67 13.10
C ASN A 11 -2.67 6.04 11.88
N ILE A 12 -1.38 5.73 12.03
CA ILE A 12 -0.57 5.13 10.96
C ILE A 12 -0.90 3.65 10.71
N ALA A 13 -1.57 2.98 11.65
CA ALA A 13 -2.09 1.62 11.48
C ALA A 13 -3.44 1.58 10.75
N GLY A 14 -4.01 2.75 10.41
CA GLY A 14 -5.32 2.86 9.77
C GLY A 14 -6.50 2.83 10.74
N GLU A 15 -6.29 2.79 12.05
CA GLU A 15 -7.39 2.79 13.01
C GLU A 15 -8.03 4.17 13.09
N LEU A 16 -9.37 4.23 13.11
CA LEU A 16 -10.09 5.47 13.39
C LEU A 16 -9.92 5.83 14.87
N VAL A 17 -9.15 6.87 15.16
CA VAL A 17 -8.80 7.26 16.54
C VAL A 17 -9.64 8.42 17.07
N SER A 18 -10.26 9.21 16.19
CA SER A 18 -11.09 10.34 16.60
C SER A 18 -12.11 10.71 15.53
N VAL A 19 -13.34 11.02 15.97
CA VAL A 19 -14.38 11.65 15.16
C VAL A 19 -14.81 12.96 15.81
N PRO A 20 -14.94 14.08 15.07
CA PRO A 20 -15.43 15.31 15.67
C PRO A 20 -16.85 15.18 16.19
N MET A 21 -17.12 15.86 17.31
CA MET A 21 -18.44 15.88 17.96
C MET A 21 -18.98 14.49 18.33
N GLU A 22 -18.10 13.52 18.68
CA GLU A 22 -18.47 12.13 19.00
C GLU A 22 -19.67 12.02 19.96
N GLU A 23 -19.64 12.75 21.07
CA GLU A 23 -20.75 12.76 22.04
C GLU A 23 -22.04 13.37 21.47
N ARG A 24 -21.94 14.48 20.72
CA ARG A 24 -23.13 15.25 20.29
C ARG A 24 -23.79 14.69 19.04
N ALA A 25 -23.01 14.16 18.11
CA ALA A 25 -23.49 13.70 16.80
C ALA A 25 -23.62 12.17 16.72
N TYR A 26 -22.79 11.44 17.46
CA TYR A 26 -22.77 9.97 17.48
C TYR A 26 -23.19 9.38 18.82
N HIS A 27 -23.51 10.21 19.83
CA HIS A 27 -23.93 9.78 21.16
C HIS A 27 -22.94 8.84 21.87
N ASN A 28 -21.65 8.88 21.48
CA ASN A 28 -20.61 7.91 21.87
C ASN A 28 -20.96 6.45 21.52
N GLU A 29 -21.85 6.22 20.54
CA GLU A 29 -22.28 4.89 20.09
C GLU A 29 -21.52 4.40 18.85
N ILE A 30 -20.62 5.21 18.31
CA ILE A 30 -19.79 4.82 17.16
C ILE A 30 -18.73 3.79 17.57
N ASP A 31 -18.84 2.59 17.00
CA ASP A 31 -17.75 1.60 17.09
C ASP A 31 -16.65 1.94 16.08
N LYS A 32 -15.69 2.75 16.52
CA LYS A 32 -14.56 3.19 15.68
C LYS A 32 -13.73 2.03 15.07
N SER A 33 -13.77 0.84 15.66
CA SER A 33 -13.03 -0.33 15.13
C SER A 33 -13.54 -0.79 13.76
N GLN A 34 -14.80 -0.51 13.43
CA GLN A 34 -15.45 -0.90 12.18
C GLN A 34 -15.20 0.09 11.03
N TRP A 35 -14.54 1.22 11.32
CA TRP A 35 -14.49 2.37 10.42
C TRP A 35 -13.07 2.79 10.03
N GLY A 36 -12.11 1.88 10.09
CA GLY A 36 -10.81 2.07 9.44
C GLY A 36 -10.93 2.14 7.91
N PRO A 37 -9.99 2.78 7.19
CA PRO A 37 -9.95 2.69 5.74
C PRO A 37 -9.67 1.25 5.35
N ARG A 38 -10.16 0.85 4.17
CA ARG A 38 -9.92 -0.49 3.62
C ARG A 38 -8.41 -0.75 3.55
N GLN A 39 -7.96 -1.75 4.30
CA GLN A 39 -6.56 -2.18 4.28
C GLN A 39 -6.30 -2.98 3.00
N VAL A 40 -5.10 -2.82 2.42
CA VAL A 40 -4.61 -3.74 1.40
C VAL A 40 -4.46 -5.10 2.08
N PRO A 41 -5.21 -6.14 1.66
CA PRO A 41 -5.30 -7.38 2.43
C PRO A 41 -3.96 -8.10 2.54
N ARG A 42 -3.13 -8.01 1.49
CA ARG A 42 -1.84 -8.69 1.44
C ARG A 42 -0.77 -7.74 0.94
N ILE A 43 0.22 -7.50 1.79
CA ILE A 43 1.44 -6.75 1.48
C ILE A 43 2.61 -7.69 1.66
N HIS A 44 3.53 -7.70 0.71
CA HIS A 44 4.72 -8.53 0.73
C HIS A 44 5.97 -7.66 0.53
N ASN A 45 6.97 -7.83 1.38
CA ASN A 45 8.28 -7.20 1.23
C ASN A 45 9.25 -8.20 0.63
N TYR A 46 9.61 -7.99 -0.63
CA TYR A 46 10.62 -8.77 -1.33
C TYR A 46 11.91 -7.95 -1.46
N LYS A 47 12.91 -8.22 -0.61
CA LYS A 47 14.25 -7.59 -0.68
C LYS A 47 14.21 -6.05 -0.66
N GLY A 48 13.31 -5.46 0.11
CA GLY A 48 13.12 -3.99 0.19
C GLY A 48 12.08 -3.43 -0.77
N PHE A 49 11.56 -4.24 -1.70
CA PHE A 49 10.47 -3.86 -2.60
C PHE A 49 9.12 -4.32 -2.00
N TYR A 50 8.22 -3.37 -1.77
CA TYR A 50 6.89 -3.66 -1.24
C TYR A 50 5.88 -3.82 -2.37
N PHE A 51 5.23 -4.98 -2.43
CA PHE A 51 4.14 -5.30 -3.34
C PHE A 51 2.84 -5.49 -2.55
N GLY A 52 1.71 -5.21 -3.18
CA GLY A 52 0.40 -5.41 -2.56
C GLY A 52 -0.61 -5.96 -3.55
N THR A 53 -1.54 -6.77 -3.06
CA THR A 53 -2.68 -7.30 -3.83
C THR A 53 -3.99 -7.06 -3.08
N TRP A 54 -5.07 -6.89 -3.83
CA TRP A 54 -6.44 -6.81 -3.32
C TRP A 54 -7.15 -8.17 -3.28
N ASP A 55 -6.50 -9.20 -3.81
CA ASP A 55 -7.02 -10.57 -3.88
C ASP A 55 -6.43 -11.40 -2.74
N ASP A 56 -7.29 -11.78 -1.79
CA ASP A 56 -6.94 -12.62 -0.64
C ASP A 56 -6.47 -14.01 -1.09
N ASP A 57 -7.04 -14.52 -2.19
CA ASP A 57 -6.84 -15.89 -2.68
C ASP A 57 -5.69 -15.99 -3.70
N ALA A 58 -4.98 -14.89 -3.96
CA ALA A 58 -3.85 -14.91 -4.89
C ALA A 58 -2.75 -15.89 -4.43
N PRO A 59 -1.88 -16.39 -5.33
CA PRO A 59 -0.68 -17.12 -4.90
C PRO A 59 0.23 -16.28 -4.00
N SER A 60 1.22 -16.90 -3.34
CA SER A 60 2.29 -16.15 -2.69
C SER A 60 3.04 -15.26 -3.70
N PHE A 61 3.77 -14.26 -3.23
CA PHE A 61 4.47 -13.34 -4.12
C PHE A 61 5.54 -14.09 -4.94
N GLU A 62 6.24 -15.02 -4.30
CA GLU A 62 7.27 -15.86 -4.92
C GLU A 62 6.67 -16.83 -5.95
N GLU A 63 5.50 -17.41 -5.68
CA GLU A 63 4.76 -18.24 -6.65
C GLU A 63 4.26 -17.42 -7.84
N TYR A 64 3.79 -16.18 -7.60
CA TYR A 64 3.40 -15.26 -8.68
C TYR A 64 4.60 -14.89 -9.56
N LEU A 65 5.76 -14.63 -8.95
CA LEU A 65 6.97 -14.25 -9.66
C LEU A 65 7.57 -15.44 -10.42
N GLY A 66 7.47 -16.65 -9.84
CA GLY A 66 7.98 -17.88 -10.44
C GLY A 66 9.47 -17.78 -10.76
N ASP A 67 9.87 -18.30 -11.91
CA ASP A 67 11.27 -18.30 -12.36
C ASP A 67 11.85 -16.89 -12.54
N MET A 68 11.02 -15.85 -12.64
CA MET A 68 11.48 -14.47 -12.71
C MET A 68 12.18 -14.03 -11.41
N ALA A 69 11.91 -14.69 -10.28
CA ALA A 69 12.53 -14.38 -9.00
C ALA A 69 14.05 -14.45 -9.07
N TRP A 70 14.58 -15.48 -9.74
CA TRP A 70 16.01 -15.65 -9.93
C TRP A 70 16.66 -14.47 -10.67
N TYR A 71 15.99 -13.95 -11.70
CA TYR A 71 16.47 -12.78 -12.44
C TYR A 71 16.30 -11.48 -11.65
N PHE A 72 15.22 -11.37 -10.87
CA PHE A 72 14.97 -10.21 -10.03
C PHE A 72 16.04 -10.10 -8.94
N ASP A 73 16.44 -11.21 -8.33
CA ASP A 73 17.48 -11.28 -7.28
C ASP A 73 18.85 -10.80 -7.77
N ALA A 74 19.18 -11.05 -9.04
CA ALA A 74 20.43 -10.57 -9.63
C ALA A 74 20.56 -9.03 -9.60
N MET A 75 19.43 -8.31 -9.49
CA MET A 75 19.38 -6.87 -9.26
C MET A 75 19.12 -6.55 -7.79
N ALA A 76 18.06 -7.11 -7.21
CA ALA A 76 17.55 -6.73 -5.89
C ALA A 76 18.42 -7.17 -4.71
N ASP A 77 19.15 -8.28 -4.85
CA ASP A 77 19.96 -8.90 -3.78
C ASP A 77 21.46 -8.88 -4.12
N ARG A 78 21.88 -7.91 -4.94
CA ARG A 78 23.23 -7.84 -5.50
C ARG A 78 24.29 -7.37 -4.49
N TYR A 79 23.90 -6.60 -3.49
CA TYR A 79 24.81 -5.94 -2.55
C TYR A 79 24.47 -6.35 -1.13
N ASP A 80 25.48 -6.54 -0.27
CA ASP A 80 25.29 -6.98 1.12
C ASP A 80 24.38 -6.05 1.93
N ASP A 81 24.45 -4.74 1.65
CA ASP A 81 23.61 -3.71 2.29
C ASP A 81 22.27 -3.48 1.57
N GLY A 82 21.97 -4.25 0.52
CA GLY A 82 20.75 -4.16 -0.27
C GLY A 82 20.67 -2.94 -1.18
N LEU A 83 19.44 -2.63 -1.61
CA LEU A 83 19.11 -1.46 -2.41
C LEU A 83 18.15 -0.53 -1.66
N GLU A 84 18.26 0.76 -1.93
CA GLU A 84 17.28 1.75 -1.51
C GLU A 84 16.68 2.51 -2.70
N LEU A 85 15.40 2.89 -2.55
CA LEU A 85 14.78 3.83 -3.45
C LEU A 85 15.16 5.25 -3.02
N VAL A 86 15.87 5.96 -3.89
CA VAL A 86 16.20 7.38 -3.66
C VAL A 86 14.89 8.18 -3.59
N PRO A 87 14.68 8.99 -2.53
CA PRO A 87 13.46 9.77 -2.39
C PRO A 87 13.23 10.73 -3.55
N GLY A 88 11.99 10.81 -3.99
CA GLY A 88 11.58 11.63 -5.12
C GLY A 88 11.12 10.75 -6.28
N ALA A 89 9.92 11.02 -6.79
CA ALA A 89 9.39 10.35 -7.96
C ALA A 89 9.05 11.41 -9.01
N THR A 90 9.60 11.25 -10.21
CA THR A 90 9.21 12.09 -11.35
C THR A 90 7.82 11.62 -11.82
N LYS A 91 6.85 12.53 -11.83
CA LYS A 91 5.45 12.24 -12.20
C LYS A 91 5.05 13.11 -13.39
N TRP A 92 4.57 12.47 -14.45
CA TRP A 92 3.98 13.13 -15.62
C TRP A 92 2.86 12.24 -16.20
N VAL A 93 2.06 12.81 -17.08
CA VAL A 93 0.97 12.09 -17.75
C VAL A 93 1.38 11.82 -19.19
N ILE A 94 1.17 10.59 -19.64
CA ILE A 94 1.29 10.17 -21.04
C ILE A 94 -0.10 9.80 -21.52
N ASP A 95 -0.51 10.33 -22.67
CA ASP A 95 -1.78 9.97 -23.32
C ASP A 95 -1.63 8.64 -24.08
N ALA A 96 -1.51 7.56 -23.32
CA ALA A 96 -1.35 6.21 -23.85
C ALA A 96 -1.94 5.18 -22.88
N ASN A 97 -2.21 3.98 -23.38
CA ASN A 97 -2.53 2.86 -22.52
C ASN A 97 -1.30 2.41 -21.72
N TRP A 98 -1.48 2.05 -20.45
CA TRP A 98 -0.39 1.61 -19.56
C TRP A 98 0.39 0.39 -20.09
N LYS A 99 -0.22 -0.42 -20.97
CA LYS A 99 0.46 -1.58 -21.59
C LYS A 99 1.56 -1.19 -22.57
N ALA A 100 1.43 -0.04 -23.25
CA ALA A 100 2.40 0.39 -24.26
C ALA A 100 3.83 0.53 -23.68
N PRO A 101 4.08 1.29 -22.59
CA PRO A 101 5.42 1.33 -22.00
C PRO A 101 5.85 0.03 -21.29
N ALA A 102 4.94 -0.92 -21.05
CA ALA A 102 5.26 -2.18 -20.39
C ALA A 102 5.78 -3.26 -21.36
N GLU A 103 5.44 -3.16 -22.66
CA GLU A 103 5.88 -4.10 -23.70
C GLU A 103 7.12 -3.62 -24.49
N HIS A 104 7.60 -2.40 -24.24
CA HIS A 104 8.77 -1.79 -24.87
C HIS A 104 10.02 -1.92 -24.00
#